data_AF-A0A7V9F9V8-F1
#
_entry.id   AF-A0A7V9F9V8-F1
#
_cell.length_a   1.000
_cell.length_b   1.000
_cell.length_c   1.000
_cell.angle_alpha   90.00
_cell.angle_beta   90.00
_cell.angle_gamma   90.00
#
_symmetry.space_group_name_H-M   'P 1'
#
loop_
_entity.id
_entity.type
_entity.pdbx_description
1 polymer ?
#
loop_
_entity_poly.entity_id
_entity_poly.type
_entity_poly.pdbx_seq_one_letter_code
_entity_poly.pdbx_strand_id
1 'polypeptide(L)'
;MIDRGHGTLIAVMALVALFYMALLPVVFRHLNPVTGDEPFYIMTAQSMLLDRDLDETNNYANRDYEAFYPDDPLPANWQGWPAFPRTLPPHPATTERPGLYTKHGLGLSLLIAAPYELAGRLGAVLVVMLFAVLLAGQMFMLAREAGATGEVAALVALGLAIAMPIAPYATLIFPEIPAALLIVYAVRRLSAKNNNHWQWIATGAAVGFLPWLHQRFAVVSVVFAIAILLELWRKRSFQVASALVPIAAGGFSLLAYNQWLYGQLTQNVEDHAGFSGLTGTVNGAAGLLLDAQWGLLITAPVLIFGIAALPHGFRANRRGASLAIAAIAPYLIVVSAYKVWWGEWGPPARYLVPVVPLLAGPLGAWISRATRSQKLTAAGLWAFGTALTVVGYAQPQRFYHHPNGLNKLYATLGDAAGMDLAGKLVAFQPYAADTFTTRVWWTTSMLLLLITTAYWINTHEQPPEQAREATRTD
;
A
#
# COMPACT_ATOMS: atom_id res chain seq x y z
N MET A 1 0.18 20.38 -28.24
CA MET A 1 -0.49 19.33 -27.43
C MET A 1 0.42 18.62 -26.40
N ILE A 2 1.76 18.75 -26.48
CA ILE A 2 2.72 18.10 -25.56
C ILE A 2 2.80 18.80 -24.18
N ASP A 3 2.37 20.05 -24.09
CA ASP A 3 2.54 20.89 -22.89
C ASP A 3 1.49 20.65 -21.77
N ARG A 4 0.25 20.29 -22.14
CA ARG A 4 -0.85 20.15 -21.17
C ARG A 4 -0.69 18.97 -20.19
N GLY A 5 0.00 17.90 -20.60
CA GLY A 5 0.14 16.70 -19.77
C GLY A 5 1.08 16.87 -18.57
N HIS A 6 2.16 17.64 -18.75
CA HIS A 6 3.13 17.90 -17.69
C HIS A 6 2.56 18.84 -16.62
N GLY A 7 1.84 19.88 -17.02
CA GLY A 7 1.16 20.78 -16.09
C GLY A 7 0.15 20.05 -15.20
N THR A 8 -0.67 19.15 -15.76
CA THR A 8 -1.62 18.35 -14.97
C THR A 8 -0.92 17.39 -14.01
N LEU A 9 0.16 16.73 -14.43
CA LEU A 9 0.93 15.85 -13.56
C LEU A 9 1.48 16.60 -12.34
N ILE A 10 2.11 17.77 -12.57
CA ILE A 10 2.65 18.61 -11.50
C ILE A 10 1.52 19.07 -10.57
N ALA A 11 0.39 19.49 -11.12
CA ALA A 11 -0.77 19.90 -10.32
C ALA A 11 -1.30 18.75 -9.44
N VAL A 12 -1.40 17.53 -9.97
CA VAL A 12 -1.80 16.34 -9.18
C VAL A 12 -0.82 16.11 -8.02
N MET A 13 0.47 16.10 -8.31
CA MET A 13 1.50 15.89 -7.28
C MET A 13 1.47 17.00 -6.22
N ALA A 14 1.32 18.27 -6.62
CA ALA A 14 1.24 19.39 -5.71
C ALA A 14 -0.02 19.33 -4.83
N LEU A 15 -1.19 18.99 -5.40
CA LEU A 15 -2.43 18.85 -4.64
C LEU A 15 -2.35 17.71 -3.61
N VAL A 16 -1.75 16.57 -3.98
CA VAL A 16 -1.52 15.47 -3.04
C VAL A 16 -0.56 15.87 -1.92
N ALA A 17 0.51 16.59 -2.26
CA ALA A 17 1.45 17.11 -1.27
C ALA A 17 0.76 18.06 -0.29
N LEU A 18 0.01 19.05 -0.80
CA LEU A 18 -0.75 20.00 0.01
C LEU A 18 -1.77 19.31 0.91
N PHE A 19 -2.47 18.29 0.38
CA PHE A 19 -3.43 17.50 1.15
C PHE A 19 -2.77 16.81 2.34
N TYR A 20 -1.68 16.07 2.14
CA TYR A 20 -1.01 15.39 3.25
C TYR A 20 -0.37 16.39 4.24
N MET A 21 0.21 17.49 3.74
CA MET A 21 0.74 18.56 4.60
C MET A 21 -0.35 19.17 5.50
N ALA A 22 -1.57 19.33 4.99
CA ALA A 22 -2.70 19.83 5.78
C ALA A 22 -3.16 18.84 6.86
N LEU A 23 -2.92 17.54 6.68
CA LEU A 23 -3.29 16.49 7.64
C LEU A 23 -2.25 16.28 8.76
N LEU A 24 -0.99 16.63 8.51
CA LEU A 24 0.11 16.40 9.46
C LEU A 24 -0.19 16.88 10.90
N PRO A 25 -0.71 18.09 11.15
CA PRO A 25 -0.98 18.55 12.51
C PRO A 25 -1.97 17.65 13.26
N VAL A 26 -2.98 17.14 12.55
CA VAL A 26 -4.00 16.25 13.13
C VAL A 26 -3.41 14.87 13.39
N VAL A 27 -2.66 14.32 12.43
CA VAL A 27 -1.98 13.03 12.56
C VAL A 27 -1.00 13.04 13.73
N PHE A 28 -0.13 14.05 13.82
CA PHE A 28 0.90 14.13 14.87
C PHE A 28 0.30 14.30 16.26
N ARG A 29 -0.81 15.06 16.37
CA ARG A 29 -1.48 15.27 17.65
C ARG A 29 -2.16 13.99 18.17
N HIS A 30 -2.79 13.24 17.28
CA HIS A 30 -3.64 12.10 17.65
C HIS A 30 -2.92 10.76 17.65
N LEU A 31 -1.97 10.54 16.75
CA LEU A 31 -1.15 9.34 16.70
C LEU A 31 0.15 9.58 17.48
N ASN A 32 0.03 9.96 18.76
CA ASN A 32 1.16 10.20 19.67
C ASN A 32 0.99 9.32 20.92
N PRO A 33 2.00 8.54 21.33
CA PRO A 33 3.24 8.22 20.60
C PRO A 33 3.01 7.51 19.27
N VAL A 34 4.07 7.36 18.48
CA VAL A 34 4.11 6.40 17.37
C VAL A 34 3.81 4.99 17.89
N THR A 35 3.19 4.15 17.06
CA THR A 35 2.68 2.84 17.46
C THR A 35 2.71 1.85 16.28
N GLY A 36 2.33 0.59 16.53
CA GLY A 36 2.46 -0.47 15.54
C GLY A 36 3.92 -0.73 15.24
N ASP A 37 4.27 -0.82 13.95
CA ASP A 37 5.66 -1.10 13.56
C ASP A 37 6.54 0.17 13.51
N GLU A 38 5.94 1.36 13.47
CA GLU A 38 6.65 2.66 13.34
C GLU A 38 7.79 2.87 14.36
N PRO A 39 7.59 2.69 15.68
CA PRO A 39 8.64 2.95 16.65
C PRO A 39 9.87 2.06 16.42
N PHE A 40 9.71 0.84 15.91
CA PHE A 40 10.82 -0.07 15.68
C PHE A 40 11.65 0.35 14.47
N TYR A 41 11.03 0.86 13.41
CA TYR A 41 11.79 1.42 12.30
C TYR A 41 12.61 2.64 12.72
N ILE A 42 12.07 3.47 13.62
CA ILE A 42 12.75 4.62 14.20
C ILE A 42 13.93 4.19 15.09
N MET A 43 13.72 3.24 16.01
CA MET A 43 14.79 2.71 16.87
C MET A 43 15.97 2.19 16.04
N THR A 44 15.69 1.38 15.02
CA THR A 44 16.72 0.86 14.12
C THR A 44 17.42 1.98 13.35
N ALA A 45 16.67 3.02 12.93
CA ALA A 45 17.24 4.17 12.26
C ALA A 45 18.17 5.01 13.15
N GLN A 46 17.86 5.12 14.46
CA GLN A 46 18.73 5.75 15.45
C GLN A 46 20.03 4.95 15.64
N SER A 47 19.94 3.64 15.88
CA SER A 47 21.10 2.74 16.01
C SER A 47 22.02 2.84 14.77
N MET A 48 21.45 2.77 13.56
CA MET A 48 22.21 2.87 12.31
C MET A 48 23.06 4.15 12.19
N LEU A 49 22.54 5.29 12.63
CA LEU A 49 23.16 6.60 12.37
C LEU A 49 24.01 7.09 13.54
N LEU A 50 23.49 6.95 14.76
CA LEU A 50 24.13 7.42 15.98
C LEU A 50 25.20 6.44 16.44
N ASP A 51 24.88 5.15 16.45
CA ASP A 51 25.75 4.10 16.98
C ASP A 51 26.58 3.41 15.89
N ARG A 52 26.16 3.54 14.61
CA ARG A 52 26.80 2.95 13.43
C ARG A 52 26.83 1.42 13.44
N ASP A 53 25.84 0.82 14.08
CA ASP A 53 25.60 -0.61 14.07
C ASP A 53 24.11 -0.94 13.90
N LEU A 54 23.72 -2.17 14.21
CA LEU A 54 22.35 -2.65 14.16
C LEU A 54 21.92 -3.28 15.49
N ASP A 55 22.77 -3.22 16.52
CA ASP A 55 22.51 -3.82 17.82
C ASP A 55 21.84 -2.79 18.71
N GLU A 56 20.53 -2.92 18.88
CA GLU A 56 19.69 -1.97 19.60
C GLU A 56 19.80 -2.12 21.13
N THR A 57 20.70 -2.98 21.64
CA THR A 57 20.80 -3.28 23.08
C THR A 57 21.03 -2.03 23.91
N ASN A 58 21.97 -1.17 23.50
CA ASN A 58 22.25 0.10 24.16
C ASN A 58 21.06 1.06 24.01
N ASN A 59 20.41 1.13 22.85
CA ASN A 59 19.29 2.05 22.63
C ASN A 59 18.13 1.75 23.57
N TYR A 60 17.79 0.47 23.75
CA TYR A 60 16.74 0.08 24.70
C TYR A 60 17.18 0.21 26.16
N ALA A 61 18.46 -0.04 26.48
CA ALA A 61 19.00 0.19 27.83
C ALA A 61 18.98 1.67 28.22
N ASN A 62 19.31 2.55 27.27
CA ASN A 62 19.32 4.00 27.43
C ASN A 62 17.94 4.65 27.28
N ARG A 63 16.93 3.87 26.85
CA ARG A 63 15.55 4.32 26.64
C ARG A 63 15.44 5.40 25.55
N ASP A 64 16.19 5.26 24.45
CA ASP A 64 16.23 6.23 23.35
C ASP A 64 14.85 6.47 22.71
N TYR A 65 13.91 5.53 22.89
CA TYR A 65 12.51 5.70 22.50
C TYR A 65 11.81 6.87 23.20
N GLU A 66 12.34 7.37 24.32
CA GLU A 66 11.85 8.58 24.98
C GLU A 66 11.92 9.82 24.08
N ALA A 67 12.85 9.86 23.12
CA ALA A 67 12.97 10.95 22.15
C ALA A 67 11.73 11.13 21.26
N PHE A 68 10.89 10.10 21.12
CA PHE A 68 9.65 10.14 20.34
C PHE A 68 8.41 9.73 21.15
N TYR A 69 8.53 9.67 22.47
CA TYR A 69 7.42 9.46 23.39
C TYR A 69 6.98 10.81 24.00
N PRO A 70 5.70 10.93 24.40
CA PRO A 70 5.26 12.11 25.12
C PRO A 70 5.79 12.13 26.56
N ASP A 71 5.87 13.33 27.12
CA ASP A 71 6.22 13.57 28.53
C ASP A 71 5.31 12.81 29.51
N ASP A 72 5.81 12.63 30.73
CA ASP A 72 5.05 12.10 31.86
C ASP A 72 5.12 13.06 33.07
N PRO A 73 3.99 13.59 33.59
CA PRO A 73 2.59 13.29 33.23
C PRO A 73 2.18 13.83 31.85
N LEU A 74 1.16 13.19 31.25
CA LEU A 74 0.59 13.65 29.99
C LEU A 74 -0.01 15.06 30.14
N PRO A 75 0.06 15.91 29.09
CA PRO A 75 -0.57 17.23 29.09
C PRO A 75 -2.08 17.15 29.36
N ALA A 76 -2.65 18.16 30.05
CA ALA A 76 -4.07 18.20 30.38
C ALA A 76 -5.00 18.16 29.13
N ASN A 77 -4.53 18.64 27.99
CA ASN A 77 -5.23 18.65 26.71
C ASN A 77 -4.79 17.51 25.76
N TRP A 78 -4.28 16.41 26.33
CA TRP A 78 -3.81 15.24 25.58
C TRP A 78 -4.88 14.70 24.63
N GLN A 79 -4.51 14.56 23.36
CA GLN A 79 -5.36 14.07 22.27
C GLN A 79 -4.76 12.83 21.59
N GLY A 80 -3.61 12.37 22.07
CA GLY A 80 -2.91 11.19 21.56
C GLY A 80 -3.60 9.89 21.97
N TRP A 81 -2.84 8.81 22.08
CA TRP A 81 -3.38 7.53 22.53
C TRP A 81 -3.83 7.60 23.99
N PRO A 82 -5.06 7.17 24.32
CA PRO A 82 -5.55 7.19 25.70
C PRO A 82 -4.79 6.20 26.60
N ALA A 83 -4.20 5.16 26.01
CA ALA A 83 -3.34 4.20 26.68
C ALA A 83 -2.27 3.71 25.70
N PHE A 84 -1.02 3.61 26.18
CA PHE A 84 0.13 3.08 25.46
C PHE A 84 1.18 2.60 26.48
N PRO A 85 2.05 1.65 26.13
CA PRO A 85 3.10 1.19 27.05
C PRO A 85 4.12 2.31 27.26
N ARG A 86 4.44 2.65 28.52
CA ARG A 86 5.41 3.72 28.87
C ARG A 86 6.87 3.33 28.61
N THR A 87 7.14 2.04 28.55
CA THR A 87 8.40 1.47 28.10
C THR A 87 8.10 0.78 26.77
N LEU A 88 8.84 1.09 25.70
CA LEU A 88 8.70 0.37 24.43
C LEU A 88 9.32 -1.03 24.57
N PRO A 89 8.55 -2.13 24.55
CA PRO A 89 9.14 -3.46 24.52
C PRO A 89 9.81 -3.69 23.17
N PRO A 90 11.01 -4.28 23.11
CA PRO A 90 11.68 -4.55 21.84
C PRO A 90 10.95 -5.62 21.02
N HIS A 91 11.14 -5.58 19.71
CA HIS A 91 10.69 -6.61 18.76
C HIS A 91 11.90 -7.40 18.22
N PRO A 92 12.54 -8.25 19.04
CA PRO A 92 13.75 -8.95 18.65
C PRO A 92 13.48 -9.94 17.52
N ALA A 93 14.45 -10.04 16.61
CA ALA A 93 14.61 -11.16 15.70
C ALA A 93 15.05 -12.41 16.48
N THR A 94 14.57 -13.58 16.07
CA THR A 94 15.09 -14.86 16.53
C THR A 94 16.42 -15.14 15.80
N THR A 95 17.50 -14.61 16.37
CA THR A 95 18.87 -14.61 15.82
C THR A 95 19.82 -15.50 16.62
N GLU A 96 20.90 -15.97 15.97
CA GLU A 96 22.04 -16.62 16.66
C GLU A 96 23.01 -15.61 17.28
N ARG A 97 22.82 -14.30 17.03
CA ARG A 97 23.72 -13.25 17.49
C ARG A 97 23.46 -12.85 18.94
N PRO A 98 24.52 -12.51 19.70
CA PRO A 98 24.35 -11.79 20.96
C PRO A 98 23.91 -10.35 20.67
N GLY A 99 23.02 -9.84 21.51
CA GLY A 99 22.48 -8.48 21.41
C GLY A 99 21.00 -8.47 21.04
N LEU A 100 20.51 -7.31 20.64
CA LEU A 100 19.12 -7.08 20.31
C LEU A 100 19.03 -6.54 18.88
N TYR A 101 18.42 -7.32 17.98
CA TYR A 101 18.28 -6.93 16.59
C TYR A 101 16.81 -6.94 16.20
N THR A 102 16.39 -5.97 15.40
CA THR A 102 15.02 -5.87 14.93
C THR A 102 14.63 -7.05 14.02
N LYS A 103 13.40 -7.55 14.19
CA LYS A 103 12.79 -8.51 13.25
C LYS A 103 12.22 -7.85 11.99
N HIS A 104 12.13 -6.52 11.98
CA HIS A 104 11.54 -5.76 10.88
C HIS A 104 12.54 -5.58 9.72
N GLY A 105 12.04 -5.30 8.52
CA GLY A 105 12.89 -5.08 7.35
C GLY A 105 13.70 -3.78 7.47
N LEU A 106 15.01 -3.85 7.24
CA LEU A 106 15.91 -2.69 7.36
C LEU A 106 15.70 -1.60 6.30
N GLY A 107 15.02 -1.93 5.19
CA GLY A 107 14.89 -1.02 4.05
C GLY A 107 14.17 0.27 4.40
N LEU A 108 13.12 0.23 5.22
CA LEU A 108 12.45 1.47 5.63
C LEU A 108 13.32 2.29 6.59
N SER A 109 13.96 1.66 7.58
CA SER A 109 14.89 2.33 8.51
C SER A 109 16.00 3.05 7.76
N LEU A 110 16.57 2.42 6.72
CA LEU A 110 17.58 3.05 5.85
C LEU A 110 17.03 4.29 5.13
N LEU A 111 15.80 4.25 4.64
CA LEU A 111 15.18 5.40 3.96
C LEU A 111 14.89 6.58 4.91
N ILE A 112 14.60 6.30 6.18
CA ILE A 112 14.21 7.33 7.15
C ILE A 112 15.37 7.79 8.05
N ALA A 113 16.50 7.10 8.10
CA ALA A 113 17.59 7.40 9.04
C ALA A 113 18.08 8.85 8.97
N ALA A 114 18.55 9.29 7.80
CA ALA A 114 19.00 10.68 7.65
C ALA A 114 17.86 11.71 7.81
N PRO A 115 16.66 11.53 7.22
CA PRO A 115 15.54 12.43 7.50
C PRO A 115 15.16 12.51 8.98
N TYR A 116 15.18 11.39 9.70
CA TYR A 116 14.86 11.35 11.12
C TYR A 116 15.89 12.12 11.96
N GLU A 117 17.17 11.99 11.67
CA GLU A 117 18.20 12.79 12.35
C GLU A 117 18.00 14.30 12.16
N LEU A 118 17.62 14.71 10.94
CA LEU A 118 17.48 16.13 10.62
C LEU A 118 16.25 16.79 11.26
N ALA A 119 15.15 16.05 11.46
CA ALA A 119 13.86 16.63 11.86
C ALA A 119 12.98 15.71 12.73
N GLY A 120 13.56 14.68 13.36
CA GLY A 120 12.86 13.67 14.13
C GLY A 120 11.76 12.95 13.33
N ARG A 121 10.66 12.63 14.02
CA ARG A 121 9.47 12.01 13.40
C ARG A 121 8.97 12.76 12.17
N LEU A 122 9.06 14.10 12.15
CA LEU A 122 8.61 14.90 11.01
C LEU A 122 9.42 14.57 9.76
N GLY A 123 10.74 14.50 9.85
CA GLY A 123 11.59 14.17 8.70
C GLY A 123 11.33 12.76 8.14
N ALA A 124 11.17 11.77 9.03
CA ALA A 124 10.80 10.41 8.62
C ALA A 124 9.44 10.35 7.90
N VAL A 125 8.42 11.04 8.41
CA VAL A 125 7.10 11.09 7.76
C VAL A 125 7.15 11.85 6.43
N LEU A 126 7.90 12.96 6.34
CA LEU A 126 8.05 13.73 5.10
C LEU A 126 8.67 12.91 3.96
N VAL A 127 9.62 12.01 4.25
CA VAL A 127 10.16 11.13 3.20
C VAL A 127 9.13 10.11 2.71
N VAL A 128 8.27 9.58 3.59
CA VAL A 128 7.16 8.69 3.18
C VAL A 128 6.12 9.45 2.37
N MET A 129 5.78 10.68 2.78
CA MET A 129 4.89 11.57 2.03
C MET A 129 5.45 11.89 0.64
N LEU A 130 6.76 12.10 0.51
CA LEU A 130 7.41 12.28 -0.79
C LEU A 130 7.19 11.05 -1.67
N PHE A 131 7.36 9.84 -1.14
CA PHE A 131 7.06 8.62 -1.89
C PHE A 131 5.58 8.51 -2.28
N ALA A 132 4.65 8.94 -1.43
CA ALA A 132 3.22 8.98 -1.75
C ALA A 132 2.90 9.98 -2.88
N VAL A 133 3.53 11.15 -2.88
CA VAL A 133 3.40 12.16 -3.95
C VAL A 133 3.94 11.62 -5.27
N LEU A 134 5.11 10.97 -5.24
CA LEU A 134 5.68 10.31 -6.41
C LEU A 134 4.78 9.17 -6.90
N LEU A 135 4.21 8.39 -5.99
CA LEU A 135 3.25 7.32 -6.28
C LEU A 135 2.00 7.86 -6.98
N ALA A 136 1.45 9.00 -6.53
CA ALA A 136 0.34 9.66 -7.21
C ALA A 136 0.71 10.05 -8.65
N GLY A 137 1.92 10.57 -8.87
CA GLY A 137 2.45 10.81 -10.20
C GLY A 137 2.56 9.52 -11.05
N GLN A 138 3.00 8.42 -10.45
CA GLN A 138 3.04 7.11 -11.13
C GLN A 138 1.64 6.59 -11.48
N MET A 139 0.65 6.75 -10.59
CA MET A 139 -0.75 6.37 -10.85
C MET A 139 -1.35 7.21 -11.99
N PHE A 140 -1.11 8.52 -11.99
CA PHE A 140 -1.53 9.41 -13.07
C PHE A 140 -0.98 8.93 -14.41
N MET A 141 0.33 8.68 -14.48
CA MET A 141 0.96 8.23 -15.70
C MET A 141 0.50 6.82 -16.11
N LEU A 142 0.27 5.91 -15.17
CA LEU A 142 -0.28 4.57 -15.45
C LEU A 142 -1.68 4.67 -16.09
N ALA A 143 -2.54 5.56 -15.57
CA ALA A 143 -3.86 5.81 -16.15
C ALA A 143 -3.76 6.41 -17.56
N ARG A 144 -2.82 7.35 -17.78
CA ARG A 144 -2.54 7.92 -19.12
C ARG A 144 -2.05 6.86 -20.11
N GLU A 145 -1.16 5.97 -19.67
CA GLU A 145 -0.66 4.85 -20.46
C GLU A 145 -1.75 3.83 -20.79
N ALA A 146 -2.80 3.75 -19.96
CA ALA A 146 -4.00 2.94 -20.22
C ALA A 146 -5.04 3.66 -21.12
N GLY A 147 -4.72 4.84 -21.65
CA GLY A 147 -5.56 5.58 -22.60
C GLY A 147 -6.50 6.60 -21.97
N ALA A 148 -6.38 6.89 -20.67
CA ALA A 148 -7.20 7.91 -20.02
C ALA A 148 -6.85 9.32 -20.48
N THR A 149 -7.82 10.24 -20.51
CA THR A 149 -7.56 11.68 -20.70
C THR A 149 -6.77 12.26 -19.51
N GLY A 150 -6.22 13.48 -19.66
CA GLY A 150 -5.49 14.14 -18.56
C GLY A 150 -6.34 14.30 -17.30
N GLU A 151 -7.59 14.72 -17.50
CA GLU A 151 -8.57 14.92 -16.43
C GLU A 151 -8.96 13.61 -15.74
N VAL A 152 -9.26 12.55 -16.51
CA VAL A 152 -9.61 11.25 -15.94
C VAL A 152 -8.42 10.65 -15.17
N ALA A 153 -7.21 10.75 -15.73
CA ALA A 153 -6.01 10.30 -15.04
C ALA A 153 -5.75 11.08 -13.74
N ALA A 154 -5.99 12.40 -13.75
CA ALA A 154 -5.89 13.23 -12.54
C ALA A 154 -6.92 12.83 -11.49
N LEU A 155 -8.18 12.65 -11.88
CA LEU A 155 -9.26 12.23 -10.98
C LEU A 155 -8.99 10.87 -10.34
N VAL A 156 -8.54 9.89 -11.13
CA VAL A 156 -8.19 8.56 -10.62
C VAL A 156 -7.00 8.63 -9.67
N ALA A 157 -5.93 9.32 -10.05
CA ALA A 157 -4.74 9.43 -9.21
C ALA A 157 -5.01 10.17 -7.90
N LEU A 158 -5.71 11.31 -7.96
CA LEU A 158 -6.11 12.09 -6.78
C LEU A 158 -7.03 11.27 -5.88
N GLY A 159 -8.09 10.71 -6.44
CA GLY A 159 -9.07 9.96 -5.67
C GLY A 159 -8.47 8.76 -4.95
N LEU A 160 -7.51 8.05 -5.57
CA LEU A 160 -6.82 6.92 -4.94
C LEU A 160 -5.84 7.41 -3.87
N ALA A 161 -5.09 8.48 -4.12
CA ALA A 161 -4.09 8.98 -3.19
C ALA A 161 -4.70 9.56 -1.90
N ILE A 162 -5.84 10.26 -1.99
CA ILE A 162 -6.42 10.98 -0.84
C ILE A 162 -7.45 10.18 -0.05
N ALA A 163 -7.80 8.97 -0.51
CA ALA A 163 -8.73 8.07 0.15
C ALA A 163 -8.01 6.83 0.73
N MET A 164 -8.71 6.07 1.56
CA MET A 164 -8.26 4.74 1.95
C MET A 164 -8.09 3.81 0.72
N PRO A 165 -7.13 2.89 0.76
CA PRO A 165 -6.20 2.66 1.87
C PRO A 165 -4.90 3.48 1.76
N ILE A 166 -4.65 4.23 0.68
CA ILE A 166 -3.34 4.89 0.46
C ILE A 166 -3.12 6.04 1.44
N ALA A 167 -4.13 6.89 1.65
CA ALA A 167 -3.94 8.13 2.39
C ALA A 167 -3.39 7.94 3.81
N PRO A 168 -3.95 7.05 4.67
CA PRO A 168 -3.43 6.88 6.02
C PRO A 168 -1.95 6.49 6.01
N TYR A 169 -1.57 5.50 5.19
CA TYR A 169 -0.20 5.02 5.07
C TYR A 169 0.78 6.04 4.47
N ALA A 170 0.30 7.07 3.76
CA ALA A 170 1.14 8.17 3.28
C ALA A 170 1.66 9.07 4.41
N THR A 171 1.07 8.98 5.61
CA THR A 171 1.44 9.78 6.79
C THR A 171 2.02 8.95 7.94
N LEU A 172 2.29 7.66 7.70
CA LEU A 172 2.81 6.72 8.69
C LEU A 172 4.14 6.12 8.24
N ILE A 173 5.00 5.74 9.19
CA ILE A 173 6.31 5.16 8.91
C ILE A 173 6.16 3.65 8.66
N PHE A 174 5.69 3.32 7.45
CA PHE A 174 5.32 1.97 7.03
C PHE A 174 5.89 1.66 5.62
N PRO A 175 6.35 0.42 5.35
CA PRO A 175 7.00 0.08 4.08
C PRO A 175 6.04 0.06 2.87
N GLU A 176 4.73 0.14 3.11
CA GLU A 176 3.68 -0.05 2.12
C GLU A 176 3.71 0.99 0.98
N ILE A 177 3.90 2.27 1.30
CA ILE A 177 3.94 3.35 0.30
C ILE A 177 5.23 3.31 -0.54
N PRO A 178 6.44 3.19 0.05
CA PRO A 178 7.65 2.93 -0.72
C PRO A 178 7.49 1.71 -1.64
N ALA A 179 6.96 0.61 -1.13
CA ALA A 179 6.74 -0.60 -1.93
C ALA A 179 5.78 -0.36 -3.10
N ALA A 180 4.64 0.31 -2.86
CA ALA A 180 3.71 0.71 -3.91
C ALA A 180 4.39 1.52 -5.02
N LEU A 181 5.20 2.52 -4.65
CA LEU A 181 5.94 3.35 -5.61
C LEU A 181 6.86 2.50 -6.49
N LEU A 182 7.67 1.63 -5.87
CA LEU A 182 8.62 0.77 -6.58
C LEU A 182 7.90 -0.23 -7.49
N ILE A 183 6.80 -0.82 -7.03
CA ILE A 183 5.99 -1.78 -7.79
C ILE A 183 5.36 -1.11 -9.02
N VAL A 184 4.66 0.01 -8.85
CA VAL A 184 4.03 0.71 -9.98
C VAL A 184 5.07 1.19 -10.97
N TYR A 185 6.18 1.76 -10.48
CA TYR A 185 7.28 2.20 -11.34
C TYR A 185 7.85 1.02 -12.15
N ALA A 186 8.14 -0.11 -11.51
CA ALA A 186 8.65 -1.30 -12.20
C ALA A 186 7.68 -1.83 -13.25
N VAL A 187 6.38 -1.97 -12.93
CA VAL A 187 5.37 -2.41 -13.90
C VAL A 187 5.35 -1.49 -15.12
N ARG A 188 5.31 -0.16 -14.91
CA ARG A 188 5.29 0.81 -16.00
C ARG A 188 6.53 0.71 -16.88
N ARG A 189 7.73 0.70 -16.29
CA ARG A 189 8.99 0.64 -17.04
C ARG A 189 9.17 -0.67 -17.78
N LEU A 190 8.85 -1.80 -17.17
CA LEU A 190 8.98 -3.11 -17.81
C LEU A 190 7.96 -3.32 -18.93
N SER A 191 6.86 -2.57 -18.90
CA SER A 191 5.82 -2.59 -19.94
C SER A 191 6.07 -1.60 -21.06
N ALA A 192 6.87 -0.57 -20.82
CA ALA A 192 7.22 0.44 -21.80
C ALA A 192 7.97 -0.17 -23.00
N LYS A 193 7.75 0.39 -24.19
CA LYS A 193 8.44 -0.05 -25.42
C LYS A 193 9.95 0.19 -25.32
N ASN A 194 10.31 1.38 -24.84
CA ASN A 194 11.68 1.87 -24.72
C ASN A 194 11.93 2.39 -23.31
N ASN A 195 13.11 2.08 -22.78
CA ASN A 195 13.67 2.63 -21.55
C ASN A 195 15.08 3.12 -21.89
N ASN A 196 15.47 4.28 -21.36
CA ASN A 196 16.87 4.69 -21.38
C ASN A 196 17.66 3.91 -20.32
N HIS A 197 18.99 4.06 -20.33
CA HIS A 197 19.89 3.36 -19.42
C HIS A 197 19.57 3.62 -17.94
N TRP A 198 19.32 4.87 -17.57
CA TRP A 198 19.00 5.25 -16.19
C TRP A 198 17.67 4.68 -15.71
N GLN A 199 16.68 4.58 -16.59
CA GLN A 199 15.40 3.94 -16.29
C GLN A 199 15.58 2.46 -16.00
N TRP A 200 16.45 1.76 -16.74
CA TRP A 200 16.79 0.37 -16.45
C TRP A 200 17.50 0.20 -15.11
N ILE A 201 18.50 1.03 -14.81
CA ILE A 201 19.17 1.01 -13.49
C ILE A 201 18.16 1.28 -12.37
N ALA A 202 17.32 2.31 -12.50
CA ALA A 202 16.30 2.62 -11.52
C ALA A 202 15.26 1.50 -11.36
N THR A 203 14.88 0.81 -12.44
CA THR A 203 14.01 -0.37 -12.36
C THR A 203 14.70 -1.50 -11.63
N GLY A 204 15.98 -1.76 -11.91
CA GLY A 204 16.77 -2.76 -11.19
C GLY A 204 16.93 -2.43 -9.71
N ALA A 205 17.15 -1.16 -9.36
CA ALA A 205 17.20 -0.69 -7.97
C ALA A 205 15.86 -0.86 -7.27
N ALA A 206 14.75 -0.52 -7.91
CA ALA A 206 13.41 -0.76 -7.38
C ALA A 206 13.18 -2.25 -7.08
N VAL A 207 13.55 -3.13 -8.02
CA VAL A 207 13.41 -4.60 -7.87
C VAL A 207 14.34 -5.15 -6.78
N GLY A 208 15.59 -4.72 -6.73
CA GLY A 208 16.56 -5.17 -5.73
C GLY A 208 16.27 -4.67 -4.31
N PHE A 209 15.60 -3.53 -4.17
CA PHE A 209 15.29 -2.90 -2.88
C PHE A 209 13.96 -3.35 -2.26
N LEU A 210 13.00 -3.81 -3.06
CA LEU A 210 11.71 -4.30 -2.57
C LEU A 210 11.81 -5.31 -1.41
N PRO A 211 12.68 -6.34 -1.45
CA PRO A 211 12.81 -7.32 -0.36
C PRO A 211 13.34 -6.72 0.94
N TRP A 212 14.12 -5.62 0.86
CA TRP A 212 14.66 -4.91 2.02
C TRP A 212 13.57 -4.16 2.78
N LEU A 213 12.54 -3.66 2.09
CA LEU A 213 11.38 -3.05 2.73
C LEU A 213 10.63 -4.07 3.60
N HIS A 214 10.43 -5.28 3.06
CA HIS A 214 9.89 -6.43 3.80
C HIS A 214 10.05 -7.69 2.95
N GLN A 215 10.39 -8.82 3.57
CA GLN A 215 10.58 -10.09 2.84
C GLN A 215 9.40 -10.56 1.98
N ARG A 216 8.16 -10.16 2.31
CA ARG A 216 6.97 -10.51 1.51
C ARG A 216 7.01 -9.95 0.09
N PHE A 217 7.82 -8.93 -0.17
CA PHE A 217 8.04 -8.38 -1.50
C PHE A 217 9.12 -9.12 -2.30
N ALA A 218 9.78 -10.13 -1.72
CA ALA A 218 10.74 -10.97 -2.44
C ALA A 218 10.08 -11.68 -3.63
N VAL A 219 8.85 -12.20 -3.46
CA VAL A 219 8.13 -12.88 -4.56
C VAL A 219 7.84 -11.93 -5.72
N VAL A 220 7.51 -10.67 -5.43
CA VAL A 220 7.30 -9.61 -6.44
C VAL A 220 8.61 -9.32 -7.18
N SER A 221 9.71 -9.24 -6.43
CA SER A 221 11.04 -8.94 -6.95
C SER A 221 11.55 -10.05 -7.87
N VAL A 222 11.33 -11.31 -7.51
CA VAL A 222 11.66 -12.47 -8.36
C VAL A 222 10.91 -12.42 -9.68
N VAL A 223 9.61 -12.12 -9.67
CA VAL A 223 8.82 -12.00 -10.92
C VAL A 223 9.37 -10.90 -11.82
N PHE A 224 9.70 -9.72 -11.26
CA PHE A 224 10.29 -8.64 -12.05
C PHE A 224 11.71 -8.95 -12.54
N ALA A 225 12.53 -9.62 -11.73
CA ALA A 225 13.86 -10.06 -12.15
C ALA A 225 13.77 -11.06 -13.33
N ILE A 226 12.84 -12.01 -13.28
CA ILE A 226 12.57 -12.92 -14.40
C ILE A 226 12.12 -12.12 -15.64
N ALA A 227 11.22 -11.15 -15.49
CA ALA A 227 10.78 -10.31 -16.61
C ALA A 227 11.95 -9.52 -17.25
N ILE A 228 12.90 -9.05 -16.44
CA ILE A 228 14.13 -8.36 -16.91
C ILE A 228 15.05 -9.34 -17.63
N LEU A 229 15.25 -10.55 -17.12
CA LEU A 229 16.06 -11.58 -17.75
C LEU A 229 15.48 -12.00 -19.11
N LEU A 230 14.16 -12.15 -19.20
CA LEU A 230 13.46 -12.43 -20.47
C LEU A 230 13.64 -11.27 -21.46
N GLU A 231 13.57 -10.02 -20.99
CA GLU A 231 13.83 -8.86 -21.83
C GLU A 231 15.28 -8.81 -22.31
N LEU A 232 16.25 -9.14 -21.44
CA LEU A 232 17.67 -9.22 -21.78
C LEU A 232 17.93 -10.32 -22.81
N TRP A 233 17.32 -11.49 -22.63
CA TRP A 233 17.43 -12.60 -23.57
C TRP A 233 16.90 -12.23 -24.97
N ARG A 234 15.79 -11.49 -25.01
CA ARG A 234 15.16 -11.02 -26.26
C ARG A 234 15.94 -9.90 -26.94
N LYS A 235 16.37 -8.89 -26.19
CA LYS A 235 16.98 -7.66 -26.74
C LYS A 235 18.51 -7.71 -26.84
N ARG A 236 19.17 -8.58 -26.06
CA ARG A 236 20.64 -8.69 -25.97
C ARG A 236 21.33 -7.34 -25.76
N SER A 237 20.73 -6.48 -24.95
CA SER A 237 21.15 -5.09 -24.77
C SER A 237 21.87 -4.87 -23.45
N PHE A 238 23.00 -4.18 -23.50
CA PHE A 238 23.75 -3.75 -22.32
C PHE A 238 22.90 -2.90 -21.36
N GLN A 239 21.99 -2.08 -21.89
CA GLN A 239 21.12 -1.26 -21.05
C GLN A 239 20.16 -2.09 -20.22
N VAL A 240 19.69 -3.23 -20.75
CA VAL A 240 18.85 -4.16 -19.96
C VAL A 240 19.72 -4.90 -18.95
N ALA A 241 20.93 -5.32 -19.35
CA ALA A 241 21.88 -5.98 -18.45
C ALA A 241 22.26 -5.10 -17.25
N SER A 242 22.35 -3.77 -17.41
CA SER A 242 22.65 -2.87 -16.30
C SER A 242 21.60 -2.86 -15.19
N ALA A 243 20.35 -3.29 -15.46
CA ALA A 243 19.34 -3.46 -14.42
C ALA A 243 19.68 -4.63 -13.46
N LEU A 244 20.46 -5.61 -13.91
CA LEU A 244 20.83 -6.76 -13.09
C LEU A 244 21.84 -6.41 -11.99
N VAL A 245 22.65 -5.35 -12.19
CA VAL A 245 23.64 -4.93 -11.19
C VAL A 245 23.00 -4.55 -9.86
N PRO A 246 22.04 -3.60 -9.79
CA PRO A 246 21.39 -3.27 -8.52
C PRO A 246 20.48 -4.41 -8.00
N ILE A 247 19.92 -5.26 -8.86
CA ILE A 247 19.17 -6.46 -8.43
C ILE A 247 20.09 -7.43 -7.71
N ALA A 248 21.24 -7.74 -8.32
CA ALA A 248 22.27 -8.60 -7.74
C ALA A 248 22.80 -7.99 -6.45
N ALA A 249 23.10 -6.69 -6.43
CA ALA A 249 23.54 -6.00 -5.22
C ALA A 249 22.52 -6.16 -4.09
N GLY A 250 21.25 -5.80 -4.32
CA GLY A 250 20.19 -5.90 -3.30
C GLY A 250 19.90 -7.34 -2.87
N GLY A 251 19.92 -8.29 -3.80
CA GLY A 251 19.69 -9.71 -3.52
C GLY A 251 20.84 -10.35 -2.74
N PHE A 252 22.08 -10.20 -3.21
CA PHE A 252 23.25 -10.76 -2.53
C PHE A 252 23.48 -10.11 -1.17
N SER A 253 23.28 -8.79 -1.04
CA SER A 253 23.38 -8.12 0.26
C SER A 253 22.31 -8.63 1.23
N LEU A 254 21.09 -8.91 0.76
CA LEU A 254 20.04 -9.46 1.62
C LEU A 254 20.36 -10.89 2.08
N LEU A 255 20.86 -11.74 1.18
CA LEU A 255 21.30 -13.09 1.53
C LEU A 255 22.46 -13.06 2.53
N ALA A 256 23.43 -12.16 2.31
CA ALA A 256 24.54 -11.94 3.24
C ALA A 256 24.05 -11.43 4.60
N TYR A 257 23.09 -10.50 4.61
CA TYR A 257 22.46 -10.00 5.84
C TYR A 257 21.73 -11.11 6.61
N ASN A 258 20.92 -11.92 5.92
CA ASN A 258 20.24 -13.05 6.56
C ASN A 258 21.24 -14.08 7.09
N GLN A 259 22.30 -14.39 6.33
CA GLN A 259 23.35 -15.30 6.80
C GLN A 259 24.06 -14.74 8.03
N TRP A 260 24.32 -13.43 8.03
CA TRP A 260 24.95 -12.73 9.14
C TRP A 260 24.06 -12.72 10.38
N LEU A 261 22.77 -12.43 10.25
CA LEU A 261 21.83 -12.31 11.37
C LEU A 261 21.31 -13.67 11.85
N TYR A 262 20.86 -14.53 10.95
CA TYR A 262 20.14 -15.76 11.30
C TYR A 262 20.98 -17.04 11.15
N GLY A 263 22.20 -16.96 10.61
CA GLY A 263 22.99 -18.15 10.28
C GLY A 263 22.48 -18.91 9.04
N GLN A 264 21.48 -18.36 8.33
CA GLN A 264 20.82 -18.97 7.17
C GLN A 264 20.45 -17.92 6.11
N LEU A 265 20.25 -18.35 4.86
CA LEU A 265 20.04 -17.44 3.73
C LEU A 265 18.66 -16.74 3.70
N THR A 266 17.71 -17.21 4.50
CA THR A 266 16.34 -16.69 4.56
C THR A 266 16.03 -16.11 5.94
N GLN A 267 15.08 -15.20 6.02
CA GLN A 267 14.60 -14.70 7.31
C GLN A 267 14.04 -15.85 8.15
N ASN A 268 14.20 -15.77 9.48
CA ASN A 268 13.64 -16.75 10.39
C ASN A 268 12.10 -16.68 10.38
N VAL A 269 11.46 -17.83 10.22
CA VAL A 269 9.99 -17.94 10.12
C VAL A 269 9.32 -17.65 11.47
N GLU A 270 10.05 -17.83 12.58
CA GLU A 270 9.59 -17.56 13.95
C GLU A 270 9.38 -16.06 14.23
N ASP A 271 9.99 -15.17 13.44
CA ASP A 271 9.80 -13.71 13.54
C ASP A 271 8.37 -13.27 13.17
N HIS A 272 7.60 -14.17 12.55
CA HIS A 272 6.24 -13.95 12.11
C HIS A 272 5.25 -14.81 12.90
N ALA A 273 4.00 -14.37 12.97
CA ALA A 273 2.89 -15.14 13.56
C ALA A 273 2.66 -16.52 12.87
N GLY A 274 3.31 -16.75 11.73
CA GLY A 274 3.28 -17.97 10.95
C GLY A 274 2.19 -17.96 9.87
N PHE A 275 2.07 -19.10 9.20
CA PHE A 275 1.13 -19.30 8.10
C PHE A 275 -0.07 -20.15 8.53
N SER A 276 -1.20 -19.87 7.91
CA SER A 276 -2.44 -20.64 7.97
C SER A 276 -2.38 -21.82 7.00
N GLY A 277 -3.16 -22.87 7.29
CA GLY A 277 -3.46 -23.92 6.31
C GLY A 277 -4.40 -23.42 5.20
N LEU A 278 -4.72 -24.29 4.24
CA LEU A 278 -5.51 -23.94 3.05
C LEU A 278 -6.82 -23.21 3.35
N THR A 279 -7.60 -23.70 4.31
CA THR A 279 -8.90 -23.09 4.70
C THR A 279 -8.71 -21.68 5.28
N GLY A 280 -7.69 -21.49 6.11
CA GLY A 280 -7.33 -20.19 6.67
C GLY A 280 -6.82 -19.24 5.58
N THR A 281 -6.08 -19.73 4.59
CA THR A 281 -5.64 -18.94 3.42
C THR A 281 -6.82 -18.47 2.58
N VAL A 282 -7.81 -19.34 2.32
CA VAL A 282 -9.03 -18.96 1.59
C VAL A 282 -9.83 -17.91 2.39
N ASN A 283 -9.96 -18.10 3.69
CA ASN A 283 -10.60 -17.12 4.57
C ASN A 283 -9.83 -15.79 4.60
N GLY A 284 -8.49 -15.83 4.63
CA GLY A 284 -7.64 -14.64 4.57
C GLY A 284 -7.76 -13.90 3.24
N ALA A 285 -7.82 -14.62 2.12
CA ALA A 285 -8.02 -14.02 0.80
C ALA A 285 -9.37 -13.30 0.70
N ALA A 286 -10.44 -13.89 1.23
CA ALA A 286 -11.74 -13.23 1.32
C ALA A 286 -11.70 -12.06 2.33
N GLY A 287 -11.09 -12.25 3.49
CA GLY A 287 -10.96 -11.25 4.54
C GLY A 287 -10.24 -9.98 4.09
N LEU A 288 -9.15 -10.12 3.31
CA LEU A 288 -8.41 -8.99 2.73
C LEU A 288 -9.33 -8.03 1.94
N LEU A 289 -10.39 -8.56 1.32
CA LEU A 289 -11.35 -7.76 0.56
C LEU A 289 -12.60 -7.38 1.39
N LEU A 290 -13.10 -8.29 2.22
CA LEU A 290 -14.48 -8.26 2.71
C LEU A 290 -14.64 -8.14 4.21
N ASP A 291 -13.55 -8.26 4.95
CA ASP A 291 -13.60 -8.20 6.40
C ASP A 291 -14.16 -6.87 6.91
N ALA A 292 -15.00 -6.97 7.93
CA ALA A 292 -15.64 -5.82 8.56
C ALA A 292 -14.68 -4.70 8.93
N GLN A 293 -13.48 -5.02 9.42
CA GLN A 293 -12.57 -4.04 10.00
C GLN A 293 -11.43 -3.68 9.04
N TRP A 294 -10.87 -4.66 8.33
CA TRP A 294 -9.68 -4.48 7.47
C TRP A 294 -9.93 -4.70 5.98
N GLY A 295 -11.16 -5.04 5.56
CA GLY A 295 -11.48 -5.34 4.17
C GLY A 295 -11.35 -4.13 3.24
N LEU A 296 -10.70 -4.33 2.09
CA LEU A 296 -10.52 -3.29 1.08
C LEU A 296 -11.84 -2.74 0.54
N LEU A 297 -12.80 -3.61 0.22
CA LEU A 297 -14.08 -3.20 -0.37
C LEU A 297 -15.05 -2.66 0.68
N ILE A 298 -14.76 -2.88 1.97
CA ILE A 298 -15.48 -2.23 3.07
C ILE A 298 -14.99 -0.80 3.23
N THR A 299 -13.67 -0.59 3.25
CA THR A 299 -13.09 0.74 3.47
C THR A 299 -13.01 1.62 2.23
N ALA A 300 -12.95 1.02 1.03
CA ALA A 300 -12.93 1.70 -0.24
C ALA A 300 -13.82 0.99 -1.29
N PRO A 301 -15.17 1.05 -1.15
CA PRO A 301 -16.09 0.28 -2.00
C PRO A 301 -15.95 0.56 -3.50
N VAL A 302 -15.51 1.77 -3.90
CA VAL A 302 -15.29 2.13 -5.30
C VAL A 302 -14.27 1.23 -6.01
N LEU A 303 -13.36 0.59 -5.26
CA LEU A 303 -12.36 -0.31 -5.80
C LEU A 303 -12.95 -1.60 -6.38
N ILE A 304 -14.24 -1.89 -6.13
CA ILE A 304 -14.97 -2.92 -6.86
C ILE A 304 -14.92 -2.68 -8.37
N PHE A 305 -15.00 -1.42 -8.80
CA PHE A 305 -14.86 -1.05 -10.20
C PHE A 305 -13.44 -1.20 -10.71
N GLY A 306 -12.42 -1.00 -9.86
CA GLY A 306 -11.03 -1.22 -10.26
C GLY A 306 -10.77 -2.69 -10.57
N ILE A 307 -11.29 -3.59 -9.74
CA ILE A 307 -11.20 -5.04 -9.95
C ILE A 307 -12.05 -5.46 -11.16
N ALA A 308 -13.30 -5.00 -11.24
CA ALA A 308 -14.19 -5.31 -12.37
C ALA A 308 -13.65 -4.79 -13.71
N ALA A 309 -12.90 -3.68 -13.69
CA ALA A 309 -12.33 -3.05 -14.88
C ALA A 309 -11.01 -3.68 -15.36
N LEU A 310 -10.48 -4.71 -14.69
CA LEU A 310 -9.25 -5.40 -15.12
C LEU A 310 -9.25 -5.76 -16.63
N PRO A 311 -10.35 -6.25 -17.25
CA PRO A 311 -10.40 -6.48 -18.69
C PRO A 311 -10.09 -5.24 -19.54
N HIS A 312 -10.50 -4.04 -19.11
CA HIS A 312 -10.16 -2.80 -19.81
C HIS A 312 -8.66 -2.50 -19.74
N GLY A 313 -8.04 -2.75 -18.58
CA GLY A 313 -6.59 -2.67 -18.42
C GLY A 313 -5.84 -3.64 -19.36
N PHE A 314 -6.33 -4.88 -19.49
CA PHE A 314 -5.77 -5.85 -20.43
C PHE A 314 -5.93 -5.42 -21.89
N ARG A 315 -7.07 -4.83 -22.28
CA ARG A 315 -7.29 -4.31 -23.64
C ARG A 315 -6.39 -3.10 -23.92
N ALA A 316 -6.14 -2.25 -22.93
CA ALA A 316 -5.32 -1.04 -23.08
C ALA A 316 -3.81 -1.36 -23.12
N ASN A 317 -3.33 -2.17 -22.19
CA ASN A 317 -1.93 -2.56 -22.09
C ASN A 317 -1.80 -4.00 -21.56
N ARG A 318 -1.98 -4.97 -22.46
CA ARG A 318 -1.90 -6.41 -22.12
C ARG A 318 -0.59 -6.77 -21.42
N ARG A 319 0.55 -6.25 -21.89
CA ARG A 319 1.87 -6.53 -21.31
C ARG A 319 1.93 -6.07 -19.85
N GLY A 320 1.51 -4.84 -19.57
CA GLY A 320 1.51 -4.30 -18.21
C GLY A 320 0.49 -4.93 -17.30
N ALA A 321 -0.72 -5.20 -17.78
CA ALA A 321 -1.72 -5.92 -17.01
C ALA A 321 -1.26 -7.35 -16.66
N SER A 322 -0.70 -8.09 -17.63
CA SER A 322 -0.13 -9.43 -17.38
C SER A 322 1.01 -9.39 -16.37
N LEU A 323 1.93 -8.41 -16.48
CA LEU A 323 3.05 -8.27 -15.56
C LEU A 323 2.60 -7.90 -14.15
N ALA A 324 1.64 -6.97 -14.03
CA ALA A 324 1.03 -6.59 -12.76
C ALA A 324 0.40 -7.81 -12.07
N ILE A 325 -0.44 -8.57 -12.79
CA ILE A 325 -1.08 -9.78 -12.24
C ILE A 325 -0.04 -10.84 -11.87
N ALA A 326 0.96 -11.08 -12.72
CA ALA A 326 2.02 -12.05 -12.44
C ALA A 326 2.82 -11.70 -11.18
N ALA A 327 3.03 -10.40 -10.90
CA ALA A 327 3.74 -9.94 -9.73
C ALA A 327 2.87 -9.93 -8.46
N ILE A 328 1.61 -9.51 -8.59
CA ILE A 328 0.66 -9.39 -7.46
C ILE A 328 0.13 -10.76 -7.01
N ALA A 329 -0.18 -11.68 -7.93
CA ALA A 329 -0.80 -12.95 -7.58
C ALA A 329 -0.03 -13.77 -6.52
N PRO A 330 1.29 -14.03 -6.67
CA PRO A 330 2.04 -14.74 -5.63
C PRO A 330 2.13 -13.95 -4.32
N TYR A 331 2.23 -12.62 -4.40
CA TYR A 331 2.19 -11.76 -3.22
C TYR A 331 0.88 -11.90 -2.45
N LEU A 332 -0.27 -11.85 -3.16
CA LEU A 332 -1.59 -12.02 -2.55
C LEU A 332 -1.76 -13.41 -1.91
N ILE A 333 -1.21 -14.46 -2.52
CA ILE A 333 -1.22 -15.81 -1.93
C ILE A 333 -0.45 -15.80 -0.60
N VAL A 334 0.75 -15.20 -0.57
CA VAL A 334 1.58 -15.11 0.65
C VAL A 334 0.85 -14.35 1.75
N VAL A 335 0.34 -13.14 1.48
CA VAL A 335 -0.30 -12.33 2.53
C VAL A 335 -1.66 -12.88 2.98
N SER A 336 -2.39 -13.57 2.09
CA SER A 336 -3.62 -14.29 2.45
C SER A 336 -3.34 -15.48 3.36
N ALA A 337 -2.16 -16.08 3.23
CA ALA A 337 -1.75 -17.23 4.01
C ALA A 337 -1.21 -16.87 5.40
N TYR A 338 -0.97 -15.60 5.73
CA TYR A 338 -0.56 -15.23 7.10
C TYR A 338 -1.67 -15.55 8.11
N LYS A 339 -1.30 -16.06 9.30
CA LYS A 339 -2.27 -16.22 10.41
C LYS A 339 -2.92 -14.90 10.79
N VAL A 340 -2.12 -13.82 10.71
CA VAL A 340 -2.56 -12.45 10.89
C VAL A 340 -2.62 -11.72 9.54
N TRP A 341 -3.47 -12.22 8.64
CA TRP A 341 -3.65 -11.67 7.29
C TRP A 341 -4.12 -10.21 7.30
N TRP A 342 -4.71 -9.71 8.40
CA TRP A 342 -5.22 -8.34 8.50
C TRP A 342 -4.13 -7.29 8.77
N GLY A 343 -2.89 -7.70 9.07
CA GLY A 343 -1.76 -6.77 9.22
C GLY A 343 -1.55 -6.17 10.60
N GLU A 344 -2.09 -6.82 11.64
CA GLU A 344 -1.97 -6.44 13.05
C GLU A 344 -2.44 -4.99 13.33
N TRP A 345 -1.63 -4.21 14.03
CA TRP A 345 -1.95 -2.88 14.48
C TRP A 345 -1.59 -1.83 13.42
N GLY A 346 -2.54 -1.52 12.56
CA GLY A 346 -2.42 -0.51 11.52
C GLY A 346 -3.77 -0.19 10.86
N PRO A 347 -3.82 0.86 10.00
CA PRO A 347 -5.02 1.18 9.24
C PRO A 347 -5.51 0.05 8.33
N PRO A 348 -6.79 0.06 7.90
CA PRO A 348 -7.38 -0.99 7.10
C PRO A 348 -6.66 -1.28 5.78
N ALA A 349 -6.77 -2.53 5.31
CA ALA A 349 -6.23 -3.02 4.05
C ALA A 349 -4.70 -2.84 3.86
N ARG A 350 -3.93 -2.87 4.96
CA ARG A 350 -2.46 -2.76 5.01
C ARG A 350 -1.75 -3.46 3.86
N TYR A 351 -1.98 -4.77 3.72
CA TYR A 351 -1.28 -5.59 2.74
C TYR A 351 -1.73 -5.34 1.29
N LEU A 352 -2.81 -4.60 1.08
CA LEU A 352 -3.28 -4.25 -0.27
C LEU A 352 -2.80 -2.86 -0.71
N VAL A 353 -2.32 -2.01 0.21
CA VAL A 353 -1.72 -0.69 -0.12
C VAL A 353 -0.64 -0.79 -1.21
N PRO A 354 0.29 -1.77 -1.21
CA PRO A 354 1.32 -1.87 -2.24
C PRO A 354 0.81 -2.17 -3.65
N VAL A 355 -0.41 -2.71 -3.78
CA VAL A 355 -0.94 -3.26 -5.05
C VAL A 355 -2.16 -2.52 -5.58
N VAL A 356 -2.96 -1.87 -4.71
CA VAL A 356 -4.11 -1.03 -5.09
C VAL A 356 -3.76 0.05 -6.12
N PRO A 357 -2.60 0.74 -6.06
CA PRO A 357 -2.20 1.73 -7.07
C PRO A 357 -2.17 1.21 -8.52
N LEU A 358 -1.98 -0.10 -8.73
CA LEU A 358 -2.00 -0.70 -10.06
C LEU A 358 -3.40 -0.69 -10.70
N LEU A 359 -4.46 -0.50 -9.90
CA LEU A 359 -5.83 -0.30 -10.38
C LEU A 359 -6.04 1.04 -11.08
N ALA A 360 -5.09 1.99 -10.98
CA ALA A 360 -5.18 3.27 -11.69
C ALA A 360 -5.28 3.10 -13.22
N GLY A 361 -4.58 2.11 -13.79
CA GLY A 361 -4.66 1.77 -15.22
C GLY A 361 -6.07 1.30 -15.64
N PRO A 362 -6.57 0.18 -15.10
CA PRO A 362 -7.93 -0.30 -15.33
C PRO A 362 -9.03 0.74 -15.09
N LEU A 363 -8.98 1.48 -13.97
CA LEU A 363 -9.93 2.54 -13.65
C LEU A 363 -9.90 3.67 -14.69
N GLY A 364 -8.71 4.14 -15.06
CA GLY A 364 -8.55 5.18 -16.07
C GLY A 364 -9.09 4.76 -17.44
N ALA A 365 -8.80 3.51 -17.86
CA ALA A 365 -9.29 2.95 -19.11
C ALA A 365 -10.83 2.83 -19.13
N TRP A 366 -11.42 2.38 -18.03
CA TRP A 366 -12.87 2.23 -17.92
C TRP A 366 -13.61 3.57 -17.81
N ILE A 367 -13.22 4.47 -16.90
CA ILE A 367 -13.91 5.75 -16.67
C ILE A 367 -13.98 6.60 -17.96
N SER A 368 -12.97 6.48 -18.81
CA SER A 368 -12.92 7.18 -20.10
C SER A 368 -14.05 6.77 -21.06
N ARG A 369 -14.64 5.59 -20.87
CA ARG A 369 -15.74 5.03 -21.70
C ARG A 369 -17.04 4.82 -20.93
N ALA A 370 -17.00 5.08 -19.62
CA ALA A 370 -18.13 4.85 -18.75
C ALA A 370 -19.31 5.79 -19.07
N THR A 371 -20.53 5.26 -18.96
CA THR A 371 -21.75 6.05 -19.08
C THR A 371 -21.89 7.02 -17.90
N ARG A 372 -22.83 7.97 -18.04
CA ARG A 372 -23.14 8.89 -16.94
C ARG A 372 -23.61 8.14 -15.68
N SER A 373 -24.44 7.11 -15.81
CA SER A 373 -24.91 6.31 -14.66
C SER A 373 -23.74 5.58 -13.98
N GLN A 374 -22.86 4.94 -14.75
CA GLN A 374 -21.64 4.31 -14.23
C GLN A 374 -20.75 5.29 -13.48
N LYS A 375 -20.51 6.48 -14.05
CA LYS A 375 -19.73 7.54 -13.40
C LYS A 375 -20.38 8.03 -12.11
N LEU A 376 -21.70 8.20 -12.09
CA LEU A 376 -22.44 8.62 -10.89
C LEU A 376 -22.40 7.56 -9.80
N THR A 377 -22.56 6.27 -10.14
CA THR A 377 -22.43 5.17 -9.18
C THR A 377 -21.01 5.10 -8.62
N ALA A 378 -19.98 5.21 -9.47
CA ALA A 378 -18.59 5.25 -9.04
C ALA A 378 -18.33 6.44 -8.11
N ALA A 379 -18.82 7.63 -8.47
CA ALA A 379 -18.70 8.83 -7.66
C ALA A 379 -19.40 8.68 -6.29
N GLY A 380 -20.57 8.04 -6.24
CA GLY A 380 -21.27 7.75 -4.98
C GLY A 380 -20.48 6.81 -4.07
N LEU A 381 -19.95 5.70 -4.61
CA LEU A 381 -19.09 4.79 -3.85
C LEU A 381 -17.78 5.45 -3.41
N TRP A 382 -17.23 6.32 -4.25
CA TRP A 382 -16.04 7.10 -3.91
C TRP A 382 -16.34 8.07 -2.77
N ALA A 383 -17.43 8.83 -2.86
CA ALA A 383 -17.85 9.77 -1.83
C ALA A 383 -18.07 9.05 -0.49
N PHE A 384 -18.64 7.85 -0.51
CA PHE A 384 -18.79 7.03 0.70
C PHE A 384 -17.44 6.60 1.29
N GLY A 385 -16.51 6.08 0.47
CA GLY A 385 -15.15 5.75 0.93
C GLY A 385 -14.36 6.98 1.43
N THR A 386 -14.55 8.13 0.78
CA THR A 386 -13.98 9.41 1.23
C THR A 386 -14.59 9.83 2.56
N ALA A 387 -15.90 9.65 2.78
CA ALA A 387 -16.53 9.95 4.07
C ALA A 387 -15.93 9.10 5.21
N LEU A 388 -15.69 7.80 4.98
CA LEU A 388 -14.97 6.95 5.94
C LEU A 388 -13.55 7.46 6.19
N THR A 389 -12.85 7.90 5.15
CA THR A 389 -11.50 8.48 5.27
C THR A 389 -11.51 9.78 6.08
N VAL A 390 -12.50 10.65 5.87
CA VAL A 390 -12.70 11.89 6.64
C VAL A 390 -13.01 11.59 8.10
N VAL A 391 -13.86 10.60 8.39
CA VAL A 391 -14.13 10.15 9.77
C VAL A 391 -12.86 9.67 10.46
N GLY A 392 -12.01 8.96 9.71
CA GLY A 392 -10.70 8.53 10.19
C GLY A 392 -9.78 9.72 10.45
N TYR A 393 -9.65 10.68 9.53
CA TYR A 393 -8.81 11.86 9.77
C TYR A 393 -9.35 12.83 10.82
N ALA A 394 -10.66 12.85 11.08
CA ALA A 394 -11.22 13.62 12.19
C ALA A 394 -10.71 13.14 13.55
N GLN A 395 -10.45 11.82 13.68
CA GLN A 395 -9.79 11.21 14.84
C GLN A 395 -8.96 10.01 14.36
N PRO A 396 -7.67 10.21 13.97
CA PRO A 396 -6.82 9.19 13.33
C PRO A 396 -6.75 7.84 14.04
N GLN A 397 -6.94 7.78 15.36
CA GLN A 397 -7.01 6.53 16.11
C GLN A 397 -8.14 5.61 15.66
N ARG A 398 -9.17 6.12 14.97
CA ARG A 398 -10.28 5.34 14.42
C ARG A 398 -9.87 4.43 13.25
N PHE A 399 -8.75 4.71 12.60
CA PHE A 399 -8.17 3.79 11.61
C PHE A 399 -7.68 2.48 12.28
N TYR A 400 -7.40 2.48 13.58
CA TYR A 400 -6.85 1.33 14.27
C TYR A 400 -7.96 0.53 14.94
N HIS A 401 -8.09 -0.74 14.58
CA HIS A 401 -9.12 -1.64 15.06
C HIS A 401 -8.54 -2.70 16.01
N HIS A 402 -9.31 -3.06 17.05
CA HIS A 402 -9.06 -4.31 17.77
C HIS A 402 -9.81 -5.44 17.05
N PRO A 403 -9.30 -6.69 17.01
CA PRO A 403 -9.92 -7.79 16.26
C PRO A 403 -11.18 -8.33 16.96
N ASN A 404 -12.20 -7.48 17.07
CA ASN A 404 -13.47 -7.73 17.76
C ASN A 404 -14.69 -7.58 16.83
N GLY A 405 -14.48 -7.40 15.53
CA GLY A 405 -15.53 -7.22 14.52
C GLY A 405 -16.08 -5.80 14.40
N LEU A 406 -15.78 -4.88 15.32
CA LEU A 406 -16.31 -3.52 15.31
C LEU A 406 -15.47 -2.58 14.46
N ASN A 407 -16.00 -2.14 13.32
CA ASN A 407 -15.37 -1.11 12.51
C ASN A 407 -15.71 0.29 13.06
N LYS A 408 -14.71 0.97 13.64
CA LYS A 408 -14.86 2.30 14.26
C LYS A 408 -15.30 3.39 13.26
N LEU A 409 -14.93 3.27 11.98
CA LEU A 409 -15.31 4.23 10.95
C LEU A 409 -16.80 4.12 10.63
N TYR A 410 -17.27 2.89 10.42
CA TYR A 410 -18.68 2.59 10.19
C TYR A 410 -19.55 2.87 11.42
N ALA A 411 -19.06 2.55 12.62
CA ALA A 411 -19.77 2.86 13.87
C ALA A 411 -20.01 4.37 13.98
N THR A 412 -18.98 5.19 13.75
CA THR A 412 -19.10 6.64 13.81
C THR A 412 -20.09 7.20 12.77
N LEU A 413 -20.04 6.72 11.53
CA LEU A 413 -21.03 7.13 10.51
C LEU A 413 -22.44 6.65 10.85
N GLY A 414 -22.55 5.45 11.39
CA GLY A 414 -23.82 4.86 11.81
C GLY A 414 -24.47 5.66 12.93
N ASP A 415 -23.71 6.00 13.97
CA ASP A 415 -24.16 6.82 15.09
C ASP A 415 -24.67 8.19 14.60
N ALA A 416 -23.93 8.83 13.70
CA ALA A 416 -24.33 10.11 13.10
C ALA A 416 -25.62 10.00 12.24
N ALA A 417 -25.89 8.83 11.67
CA ALA A 417 -27.07 8.56 10.86
C ALA A 417 -28.23 7.92 11.64
N GLY A 418 -28.06 7.59 12.92
CA GLY A 418 -29.03 6.83 13.71
C GLY A 418 -29.23 5.39 13.20
N MET A 419 -28.20 4.78 12.60
CA MET A 419 -28.24 3.43 12.03
C MET A 419 -27.11 2.56 12.54
N ASP A 420 -27.38 1.29 12.84
CA ASP A 420 -26.31 0.33 13.09
C ASP A 420 -25.69 -0.13 11.75
N LEU A 421 -24.69 0.62 11.27
CA LEU A 421 -23.95 0.27 10.06
C LEU A 421 -22.85 -0.75 10.33
N ALA A 422 -22.19 -0.68 11.50
CA ALA A 422 -21.09 -1.56 11.82
C ALA A 422 -21.55 -3.00 12.10
N GLY A 423 -22.69 -3.19 12.76
CA GLY A 423 -23.28 -4.50 13.04
C GLY A 423 -23.80 -5.25 11.81
N LYS A 424 -23.83 -4.60 10.63
CA LYS A 424 -24.17 -5.24 9.34
C LYS A 424 -22.97 -5.81 8.61
N LEU A 425 -21.76 -5.56 9.10
CA LEU A 425 -20.52 -6.05 8.49
C LEU A 425 -20.19 -7.45 9.00
N VAL A 426 -19.46 -8.22 8.18
CA VAL A 426 -19.06 -9.60 8.51
C VAL A 426 -17.57 -9.65 8.81
N ALA A 427 -17.22 -10.17 9.97
CA ALA A 427 -15.85 -10.30 10.45
C ALA A 427 -15.22 -11.64 10.02
N PHE A 428 -14.01 -11.60 9.48
CA PHE A 428 -13.26 -12.73 8.93
C PHE A 428 -12.06 -13.12 9.80
N GLN A 429 -11.76 -12.42 10.89
CA GLN A 429 -10.67 -12.80 11.78
C GLN A 429 -10.97 -14.17 12.41
N PRO A 430 -9.94 -14.96 12.78
CA PRO A 430 -10.12 -16.26 13.40
C PRO A 430 -10.91 -16.19 14.71
N TYR A 431 -10.74 -15.10 15.46
CA TYR A 431 -11.40 -14.83 16.73
C TYR A 431 -12.78 -14.16 16.60
N ALA A 432 -13.26 -13.97 15.36
CA ALA A 432 -14.47 -13.21 15.09
C ALA A 432 -15.74 -13.93 15.54
N ALA A 433 -16.76 -13.14 15.87
CA ALA A 433 -18.08 -13.61 16.29
C ALA A 433 -18.85 -14.31 15.15
N ASP A 434 -18.55 -13.99 13.88
CA ASP A 434 -19.29 -14.50 12.73
C ASP A 434 -18.92 -15.95 12.36
N THR A 435 -19.95 -16.73 12.08
CA THR A 435 -19.83 -18.14 11.70
C THR A 435 -19.19 -18.33 10.33
N PHE A 436 -18.57 -19.50 10.11
CA PHE A 436 -18.04 -19.89 8.81
C PHE A 436 -19.09 -19.78 7.69
N THR A 437 -20.34 -20.19 7.95
CA THR A 437 -21.45 -20.12 7.00
C THR A 437 -21.74 -18.68 6.58
N THR A 438 -21.78 -17.73 7.52
CA THR A 438 -21.96 -16.29 7.23
C THR A 438 -20.88 -15.78 6.29
N ARG A 439 -19.61 -16.14 6.54
CA ARG A 439 -18.47 -15.73 5.70
C ARG A 439 -18.56 -16.30 4.28
N VAL A 440 -19.00 -17.56 4.14
CA VAL A 440 -19.20 -18.20 2.82
C VAL A 440 -20.29 -17.49 2.03
N TRP A 441 -21.44 -17.19 2.67
CA TRP A 441 -22.51 -16.43 2.03
C TRP A 441 -22.03 -15.05 1.60
N TRP A 442 -21.37 -14.33 2.49
CA TRP A 442 -20.84 -12.99 2.20
C TRP A 442 -19.85 -12.99 1.04
N THR A 443 -18.94 -13.97 1.03
CA THR A 443 -17.97 -14.16 -0.08
C THR A 443 -18.68 -14.45 -1.39
N THR A 444 -19.68 -15.35 -1.37
CA THR A 444 -20.45 -15.72 -2.57
C THR A 444 -21.25 -14.54 -3.11
N SER A 445 -21.94 -13.79 -2.26
CA SER A 445 -22.66 -12.57 -2.63
C SER A 445 -21.74 -11.53 -3.24
N MET A 446 -20.53 -11.33 -2.70
CA MET A 446 -19.58 -10.41 -3.28
C MET A 446 -19.06 -10.87 -4.63
N LEU A 447 -18.75 -12.16 -4.81
CA LEU A 447 -18.33 -12.70 -6.11
C LEU A 447 -19.42 -12.48 -7.17
N LEU A 448 -20.68 -12.70 -6.83
CA LEU A 448 -21.82 -12.39 -7.70
C LEU A 448 -21.90 -10.89 -8.01
N LEU A 449 -21.69 -10.03 -7.02
CA LEU A 449 -21.66 -8.57 -7.22
C LEU A 449 -20.51 -8.14 -8.14
N LEU A 450 -19.31 -8.71 -7.99
CA LEU A 450 -18.17 -8.47 -8.86
C LEU A 450 -18.44 -8.90 -10.30
N ILE A 451 -19.02 -10.09 -10.50
CA ILE A 451 -19.38 -10.62 -11.82
C ILE A 451 -20.44 -9.74 -12.49
N THR A 452 -21.50 -9.37 -11.76
CA THR A 452 -22.57 -8.51 -12.29
C THR A 452 -22.07 -7.10 -12.57
N THR A 453 -21.20 -6.56 -11.71
CA THR A 453 -20.53 -5.27 -11.95
C THR A 453 -19.66 -5.33 -13.19
N ALA A 454 -18.83 -6.36 -13.34
CA ALA A 454 -18.00 -6.57 -14.53
C ALA A 454 -18.85 -6.69 -15.80
N TYR A 455 -19.94 -7.46 -15.76
CA TYR A 455 -20.87 -7.57 -16.88
C TYR A 455 -21.51 -6.21 -17.24
N TRP A 456 -22.00 -5.48 -16.23
CA TRP A 456 -22.63 -4.17 -16.41
C TRP A 456 -21.69 -3.14 -17.04
N ILE A 457 -20.44 -3.06 -16.57
CA ILE A 457 -19.48 -2.09 -17.10
C ILE A 457 -19.01 -2.41 -18.53
N ASN A 458 -18.97 -3.68 -18.92
CA ASN A 458 -18.53 -4.10 -20.26
C ASN A 458 -19.67 -4.05 -21.31
N THR A 459 -20.94 -4.14 -20.91
CA THR A 459 -22.09 -4.18 -21.85
C THR A 459 -22.61 -2.81 -22.24
N HIS A 460 -22.40 -1.79 -21.40
CA HIS A 460 -22.96 -0.46 -21.59
C HIS A 460 -21.89 0.59 -21.92
N GLU A 461 -20.76 0.19 -22.52
CA GLU A 461 -19.69 1.13 -22.86
C GLU A 461 -20.11 2.14 -23.93
N GLN A 462 -19.69 3.40 -23.76
CA GLN A 462 -19.85 4.40 -24.80
C GLN A 462 -18.80 4.18 -25.90
N PRO A 463 -19.17 4.33 -27.20
CA PRO A 463 -18.20 4.28 -28.27
C PRO A 463 -17.14 5.41 -28.10
N PRO A 464 -15.91 5.20 -28.59
CA PRO A 464 -14.83 6.17 -28.44
C PRO A 464 -15.23 7.57 -28.93
N GLU A 465 -14.73 8.61 -28.29
CA GLU A 465 -15.06 10.01 -28.61
C GLU A 465 -14.77 10.36 -30.09
N GLN A 466 -13.71 9.77 -30.66
CA GLN A 466 -13.39 9.88 -32.10
C GLN A 466 -14.49 9.34 -33.03
N ALA A 467 -15.23 8.31 -32.62
CA ALA A 467 -16.36 7.78 -33.37
C ALA A 467 -17.62 8.65 -33.22
N ARG A 468 -17.71 9.44 -32.14
CA ARG A 468 -18.79 10.42 -31.90
C ARG A 468 -18.59 11.72 -32.64
N GLU A 469 -17.34 12.16 -32.81
CA GLU A 469 -17.03 13.31 -33.64
C GLU A 469 -17.27 12.99 -35.12
N ALA A 470 -16.89 11.80 -35.59
CA ALA A 470 -17.16 11.36 -36.95
C ALA A 470 -18.66 11.25 -37.29
N THR A 471 -19.50 10.92 -36.31
CA THR A 471 -20.97 10.84 -36.47
C THR A 471 -21.70 12.18 -36.24
N ARG A 472 -20.97 13.24 -35.84
CA ARG A 472 -21.50 14.61 -35.74
C ARG A 472 -21.15 15.48 -36.95
N THR A 473 -20.24 15.02 -37.80
CA THR A 473 -19.82 15.69 -39.03
C THR A 473 -20.57 15.23 -40.29
N ASP A 474 -21.42 14.22 -40.15
CA ASP A 474 -22.44 13.79 -41.12
C ASP A 474 -23.82 14.23 -40.63
#